data_AF-A0A9W6TR90-F1
#
_entry.id   AF-A0A9W6TR90-F1
#
_cell.length_a   1.000
_cell.length_b   1.000
_cell.length_c   1.000
_cell.angle_alpha   90.00
_cell.angle_beta   90.00
_cell.angle_gamma   90.00
#
_symmetry.space_group_name_H-M   'P 1'
#
loop_
_entity.id
_entity.type
_entity.pdbx_description
1 polymer ?
#
loop_
_entity_poly.entity_id
_entity_poly.type
_entity_poly.pdbx_seq_one_letter_code
_entity_poly.pdbx_strand_id
1 'polypeptide(L)'
;MPPSIRRFRNLLGLEVWNVSIAKWGAETADLHPEMIYLIMVYANMTEMPRGLFTPPLPPLLGDIEISITNLTKVPDELAEAWSDVRLVYLEHAPLKTFPTALFKIPSLSVSLIDDGLDTMPEDLFTSISLLDEYLEIAVSYNPIRELPSAIRDGLLINYLSFDHTKLIELLVWIDDVGQWINLGGCPICNDTEAVIPEIADCADWGWDPMVEGRYPLALVAPLRENE
;
A
#
# COMPACT_ATOMS: atom_id res chain seq x y z
N MET A 1 16.13 -13.99 -4.94
CA MET A 1 15.23 -14.88 -5.69
C MET A 1 15.89 -16.26 -5.84
N PRO A 2 15.16 -17.38 -5.68
CA PRO A 2 15.73 -18.71 -5.91
C PRO A 2 16.37 -18.82 -7.31
N PRO A 3 17.57 -19.42 -7.44
CA PRO A 3 18.24 -19.53 -8.75
C PRO A 3 17.41 -20.26 -9.82
N SER A 4 16.48 -21.11 -9.40
CA SER A 4 15.55 -21.82 -10.30
C SER A 4 14.63 -20.88 -11.08
N ILE A 5 14.29 -19.70 -10.55
CA ILE A 5 13.41 -18.74 -11.23
C ILE A 5 14.12 -18.09 -12.42
N ARG A 6 15.45 -17.92 -12.35
CA ARG A 6 16.29 -17.31 -13.41
C ARG A 6 16.17 -17.98 -14.78
N ARG A 7 15.68 -19.22 -14.84
CA ARG A 7 15.46 -19.93 -16.11
C ARG A 7 14.31 -19.34 -16.92
N PHE A 8 13.40 -18.62 -16.29
CA PHE A 8 12.22 -18.03 -16.91
C PHE A 8 12.51 -16.61 -17.41
N ARG A 9 13.17 -16.50 -18.57
CA ARG A 9 13.59 -15.20 -19.13
C ARG A 9 12.41 -14.29 -19.55
N ASN A 10 11.27 -14.89 -19.88
CA ASN A 10 10.05 -14.18 -20.28
C ASN A 10 9.00 -14.22 -19.15
N LEU A 11 9.44 -14.22 -17.90
CA LEU A 11 8.55 -14.21 -16.74
C LEU A 11 7.78 -12.89 -16.74
N LEU A 12 6.46 -12.94 -16.93
CA LEU A 12 5.60 -11.75 -16.94
C LEU A 12 5.24 -11.29 -15.53
N GLY A 13 5.18 -12.20 -14.58
CA GLY A 13 4.95 -11.86 -13.18
C GLY A 13 5.33 -12.99 -12.26
N LEU A 14 5.58 -12.64 -11.01
CA LEU A 14 5.97 -13.57 -9.97
C LEU A 14 4.97 -13.44 -8.82
N GLU A 15 4.23 -14.51 -8.56
CA GLU A 15 3.45 -14.67 -7.35
C GLU A 15 4.18 -15.63 -6.42
N VAL A 16 4.40 -15.21 -5.17
CA VAL A 16 4.86 -16.10 -4.10
C VAL A 16 3.76 -16.22 -3.05
N TRP A 17 3.29 -17.45 -2.86
CA TRP A 17 2.12 -17.74 -2.04
C TRP A 17 2.47 -18.70 -0.91
N ASN A 18 2.15 -18.32 0.34
CA ASN A 18 2.30 -19.17 1.52
C ASN A 18 3.70 -19.79 1.64
N VAL A 19 4.72 -18.93 1.61
CA VAL A 19 6.14 -19.33 1.65
C VAL A 19 6.86 -18.68 2.81
N SER A 20 7.92 -19.35 3.27
CA SER A 20 8.94 -18.72 4.13
C SER A 20 10.14 -18.30 3.29
N ILE A 21 10.33 -17.00 3.12
CA ILE A 21 11.45 -16.43 2.37
C ILE A 21 12.67 -16.34 3.30
N ALA A 22 13.46 -17.42 3.33
CA ALA A 22 14.68 -17.47 4.14
C ALA A 22 15.77 -16.50 3.64
N LYS A 23 15.89 -16.35 2.30
CA LYS A 23 16.86 -15.45 1.68
C LYS A 23 16.40 -15.03 0.29
N TRP A 24 16.42 -13.73 0.05
CA TRP A 24 16.36 -13.16 -1.29
C TRP A 24 17.29 -11.95 -1.33
N GLY A 25 18.56 -12.24 -1.62
CA GLY A 25 19.61 -11.22 -1.74
C GLY A 25 19.52 -10.44 -3.04
N ALA A 26 20.46 -9.51 -3.22
CA ALA A 26 20.63 -8.62 -4.39
C ALA A 26 20.99 -9.33 -5.71
N GLU A 27 20.86 -10.66 -5.78
CA GLU A 27 21.17 -11.39 -7.00
C GLU A 27 20.15 -11.03 -8.08
N THR A 28 20.67 -10.71 -9.26
CA THR A 28 20.16 -9.61 -10.09
C THR A 28 18.69 -9.79 -10.51
N ALA A 29 17.87 -8.79 -10.18
CA ALA A 29 16.47 -8.76 -10.55
C ALA A 29 16.29 -8.43 -12.05
N ASP A 30 17.31 -7.89 -12.72
CA ASP A 30 17.38 -7.66 -14.18
C ASP A 30 17.24 -8.92 -15.05
N LEU A 31 17.24 -10.11 -14.47
CA LEU A 31 17.15 -11.37 -15.21
C LEU A 31 15.75 -11.62 -15.79
N HIS A 32 14.77 -10.79 -15.43
CA HIS A 32 13.38 -10.90 -15.85
C HIS A 32 12.89 -9.58 -16.48
N PRO A 33 13.42 -9.18 -17.65
CA PRO A 33 13.13 -7.87 -18.25
C PRO A 33 11.65 -7.66 -18.59
N GLU A 34 10.91 -8.75 -18.80
CA GLU A 34 9.49 -8.75 -19.13
C GLU A 34 8.56 -8.79 -17.90
N MET A 35 9.11 -8.76 -16.68
CA MET A 35 8.31 -8.87 -15.46
C MET A 35 7.60 -7.55 -15.17
N ILE A 36 6.27 -7.62 -15.09
CA ILE A 36 5.37 -6.47 -14.94
C ILE A 36 4.82 -6.38 -13.52
N TYR A 37 4.62 -7.52 -12.85
CA TYR A 37 4.09 -7.56 -11.49
C TYR A 37 4.83 -8.52 -10.57
N LEU A 38 4.84 -8.18 -9.28
CA LEU A 38 5.29 -9.03 -8.18
C LEU A 38 4.20 -9.06 -7.10
N ILE A 39 3.74 -10.25 -6.77
CA ILE A 39 2.73 -10.46 -5.73
C ILE A 39 3.34 -11.36 -4.66
N MET A 40 3.24 -10.95 -3.40
CA MET A 40 3.66 -11.74 -2.24
C MET A 40 2.50 -11.85 -1.25
N VAL A 41 1.97 -13.05 -1.07
CA VAL A 41 0.85 -13.30 -0.15
C VAL A 41 1.17 -14.43 0.81
N TYR A 42 0.83 -14.27 2.09
CA TYR A 42 1.20 -15.22 3.15
C TYR A 42 2.71 -15.49 3.19
N ALA A 43 3.52 -14.46 2.96
CA ALA A 43 4.97 -14.58 2.94
C ALA A 43 5.56 -14.29 4.33
N ASN A 44 6.24 -15.29 4.91
CA ASN A 44 6.99 -15.12 6.15
C ASN A 44 8.45 -14.75 5.83
N MET A 45 8.92 -13.61 6.32
CA MET A 45 10.24 -13.05 6.07
C MET A 45 10.85 -12.42 7.33
N THR A 46 12.15 -12.56 7.54
CA THR A 46 12.82 -11.89 8.67
C THR A 46 12.83 -10.37 8.51
N GLU A 47 12.99 -9.91 7.27
CA GLU A 47 13.00 -8.53 6.83
C GLU A 47 12.59 -8.49 5.35
N MET A 48 12.29 -7.29 4.83
CA MET A 48 12.06 -7.13 3.40
C MET A 48 13.27 -7.67 2.61
N PRO A 49 13.06 -8.53 1.60
CA PRO A 49 14.13 -9.03 0.76
C PRO A 49 15.01 -7.96 0.12
N ARG A 50 16.32 -8.02 0.37
CA ARG A 50 17.32 -7.10 -0.23
C ARG A 50 17.21 -7.00 -1.76
N GLY A 51 16.88 -8.09 -2.45
CA GLY A 51 16.71 -8.08 -3.90
C GLY A 51 15.49 -7.32 -4.41
N LEU A 52 14.61 -6.83 -3.53
CA LEU A 52 13.49 -5.96 -3.90
C LEU A 52 13.85 -4.48 -3.84
N PHE A 53 14.97 -4.11 -3.22
CA PHE A 53 15.41 -2.72 -3.11
C PHE A 53 16.91 -2.57 -3.37
N THR A 54 17.47 -3.48 -4.17
CA THR A 54 18.82 -3.33 -4.74
C THR A 54 18.68 -3.21 -6.26
N PRO A 55 18.88 -2.02 -6.84
CA PRO A 55 18.83 -1.84 -8.28
C PRO A 55 19.89 -2.68 -9.01
N PRO A 56 19.68 -3.02 -10.30
CA PRO A 56 18.47 -2.76 -11.08
C PRO A 56 17.33 -3.75 -10.78
N LEU A 57 16.09 -3.24 -10.77
CA LEU A 57 14.87 -4.04 -10.85
C LEU A 57 14.45 -4.26 -12.32
N PRO A 58 13.54 -5.20 -12.62
CA PRO A 58 12.94 -5.30 -13.94
C PRO A 58 12.37 -3.95 -14.39
N PRO A 59 12.69 -3.49 -15.61
CA PRO A 59 12.30 -2.16 -16.09
C PRO A 59 10.79 -2.02 -16.33
N LEU A 60 10.06 -3.13 -16.44
CA LEU A 60 8.62 -3.14 -16.63
C LEU A 60 7.83 -3.37 -15.33
N LEU A 61 8.51 -3.55 -14.18
CA LEU A 61 7.86 -3.83 -12.90
C LEU A 61 7.10 -2.59 -12.43
N GLY A 62 5.82 -2.54 -12.76
CA GLY A 62 4.93 -1.44 -12.45
C GLY A 62 4.01 -1.71 -11.26
N ASP A 63 3.87 -2.98 -10.87
CA ASP A 63 2.85 -3.43 -9.93
C ASP A 63 3.49 -4.32 -8.85
N ILE A 64 3.37 -3.90 -7.60
CA ILE A 64 3.86 -4.67 -6.46
C ILE A 64 2.77 -4.75 -5.40
N GLU A 65 2.35 -5.98 -5.11
CA GLU A 65 1.36 -6.27 -4.07
C GLU A 65 1.96 -7.19 -3.01
N ILE A 66 1.85 -6.80 -1.75
CA ILE A 66 2.41 -7.50 -0.59
C ILE A 66 1.29 -7.58 0.44
N SER A 67 0.70 -8.75 0.61
CA SER A 67 -0.46 -8.92 1.49
C SER A 67 -0.23 -10.03 2.50
N ILE A 68 -0.66 -9.81 3.74
CA ILE A 68 -0.63 -10.80 4.82
C ILE A 68 0.80 -11.32 5.04
N THR A 69 1.65 -10.44 5.56
CA THR A 69 3.05 -10.76 5.85
C THR A 69 3.38 -10.42 7.29
N ASN A 70 4.52 -10.90 7.78
CA ASN A 70 5.02 -10.52 9.10
C ASN A 70 5.95 -9.30 9.05
N LEU A 71 5.91 -8.51 7.98
CA LEU A 71 6.80 -7.36 7.79
C LEU A 71 6.48 -6.26 8.80
N THR A 72 7.50 -5.75 9.48
CA THR A 72 7.33 -4.71 10.52
C THR A 72 7.87 -3.35 10.10
N LYS A 73 8.59 -3.27 8.97
CA LYS A 73 9.22 -2.05 8.47
C LYS A 73 9.44 -2.13 6.96
N VAL A 74 9.22 -1.02 6.26
CA VAL A 74 9.64 -0.81 4.88
C VAL A 74 10.96 -0.02 4.87
N PRO A 75 12.03 -0.46 4.17
CA PRO A 75 13.29 0.28 4.05
C PRO A 75 13.13 1.58 3.26
N ASP A 76 13.85 2.64 3.63
CA ASP A 76 13.79 3.93 2.91
C ASP A 76 14.46 3.84 1.53
N GLU A 77 15.48 2.99 1.40
CA GLU A 77 16.23 2.74 0.17
C GLU A 77 15.36 2.15 -0.96
N LEU A 78 14.18 1.63 -0.61
CA LEU A 78 13.21 1.11 -1.56
C LEU A 78 12.75 2.18 -2.56
N ALA A 79 12.65 3.44 -2.12
CA ALA A 79 12.18 4.51 -2.99
C ALA A 79 13.07 4.72 -4.23
N GLU A 80 14.38 4.52 -4.10
CA GLU A 80 15.31 4.59 -5.23
C GLU A 80 15.15 3.40 -6.17
N ALA A 81 14.90 2.21 -5.63
CA ALA A 81 14.77 1.01 -6.43
C ALA A 81 13.43 0.91 -7.18
N TRP A 82 12.37 1.48 -6.63
CA TRP A 82 11.00 1.38 -7.14
C TRP A 82 10.62 2.58 -8.02
N SER A 83 11.59 3.13 -8.77
CA SER A 83 11.40 4.29 -9.65
C SER A 83 10.38 4.06 -10.77
N ASP A 84 10.13 2.80 -11.15
CA ASP A 84 9.19 2.45 -12.23
C ASP A 84 7.87 1.85 -11.73
N VAL A 85 7.71 1.72 -10.41
CA VAL A 85 6.49 1.18 -9.80
C VAL A 85 5.39 2.24 -9.83
N ARG A 86 4.20 1.85 -10.28
CA ARG A 86 3.01 2.71 -10.47
C ARG A 86 1.87 2.34 -9.52
N LEU A 87 1.83 1.10 -9.05
CA LEU A 87 0.85 0.61 -8.08
C LEU A 87 1.58 -0.11 -6.95
N VAL A 88 1.25 0.23 -5.70
CA VAL A 88 1.72 -0.49 -4.52
C VAL A 88 0.59 -0.78 -3.57
N TYR A 89 0.35 -2.06 -3.33
CA TYR A 89 -0.46 -2.52 -2.20
C TYR A 89 0.45 -3.20 -1.19
N LEU A 90 0.48 -2.69 0.03
CA LEU A 90 1.11 -3.34 1.17
C LEU A 90 0.03 -3.41 2.25
N GLU A 91 -0.48 -4.60 2.54
CA GLU A 91 -1.66 -4.76 3.38
C GLU A 91 -1.45 -5.89 4.38
N HIS A 92 -2.07 -5.78 5.55
CA HIS A 92 -2.01 -6.79 6.61
C HIS A 92 -0.56 -7.13 7.01
N ALA A 93 0.31 -6.12 7.06
CA ALA A 93 1.65 -6.23 7.58
C ALA A 93 1.72 -5.46 8.92
N PRO A 94 2.20 -6.06 10.03
CA PRO A 94 2.24 -5.40 11.33
C PRO A 94 3.34 -4.33 11.44
N LEU A 95 3.28 -3.31 10.58
CA LEU A 95 4.23 -2.21 10.48
C LEU A 95 4.32 -1.46 11.81
N LYS A 96 5.53 -1.03 12.15
CA LYS A 96 5.80 -0.25 13.37
C LYS A 96 5.93 1.24 13.11
N THR A 97 6.06 1.62 11.86
CA THR A 97 6.27 3.00 11.41
C THR A 97 5.63 3.19 10.05
N PHE A 98 5.10 4.38 9.80
CA PHE A 98 4.53 4.75 8.51
C PHE A 98 5.58 4.64 7.38
N PRO A 99 5.30 3.91 6.27
CA PRO A 99 6.29 3.61 5.24
C PRO A 99 6.44 4.75 4.22
N THR A 100 7.09 5.85 4.63
CA THR A 100 7.26 7.06 3.79
C THR A 100 7.94 6.79 2.44
N ALA A 101 8.74 5.73 2.33
CA ALA A 101 9.34 5.29 1.07
C ALA A 101 8.31 5.11 -0.05
N LEU A 102 7.10 4.63 0.26
CA LEU A 102 6.03 4.39 -0.72
C LEU A 102 5.38 5.66 -1.25
N PHE A 103 5.63 6.80 -0.62
CA PHE A 103 5.17 8.12 -1.09
C PHE A 103 6.26 8.86 -1.89
N LYS A 104 7.50 8.35 -1.89
CA LYS A 104 8.63 8.88 -2.66
C LYS A 104 8.79 8.22 -4.03
N ILE A 105 7.96 7.23 -4.34
CA ILE A 105 7.91 6.55 -5.63
C ILE A 105 6.76 7.12 -6.48
N PRO A 106 6.80 6.97 -7.81
CA PRO A 106 5.75 7.45 -8.70
C PRO A 106 4.52 6.54 -8.75
N SER A 107 4.07 6.06 -7.59
CA SER A 107 2.86 5.24 -7.49
C SER A 107 1.63 6.11 -7.29
N LEU A 108 0.67 6.00 -8.21
CA LEU A 108 -0.60 6.73 -8.14
C LEU A 108 -1.60 6.07 -7.17
N SER A 109 -1.34 4.84 -6.74
CA SER A 109 -2.23 4.07 -5.88
C SER A 109 -1.43 3.37 -4.80
N VAL A 110 -1.62 3.82 -3.56
CA VAL A 110 -0.95 3.29 -2.38
C VAL A 110 -2.01 2.75 -1.42
N SER A 111 -1.97 1.45 -1.17
CA SER A 111 -2.77 0.82 -0.13
C SER A 111 -1.88 0.39 1.03
N LEU A 112 -2.31 0.75 2.23
CA LEU A 112 -1.73 0.45 3.53
C LEU A 112 -2.81 -0.07 4.49
N ILE A 113 -3.73 -0.90 4.00
CA ILE A 113 -4.89 -1.36 4.76
C ILE A 113 -4.44 -2.32 5.87
N ASP A 114 -4.93 -2.08 7.09
CA ASP A 114 -4.72 -2.94 8.26
C ASP A 114 -3.23 -3.25 8.55
N ASP A 115 -2.40 -2.22 8.48
CA ASP A 115 -0.96 -2.34 8.74
C ASP A 115 -0.57 -1.97 10.19
N GLY A 116 -1.54 -1.62 11.03
CA GLY A 116 -1.32 -1.21 12.42
C GLY A 116 -0.75 0.20 12.60
N LEU A 117 -0.91 1.08 11.62
CA LEU A 117 -0.41 2.46 11.63
C LEU A 117 -1.25 3.35 12.58
N ASP A 118 -0.63 4.03 13.53
CA ASP A 118 -1.34 4.89 14.50
C ASP A 118 -1.29 6.39 14.17
N THR A 119 -0.37 6.76 13.28
CA THR A 119 -0.02 8.14 12.92
C THR A 119 0.39 8.21 11.46
N MET A 120 0.11 9.35 10.83
CA MET A 120 0.63 9.73 9.53
C MET A 120 1.67 10.85 9.71
N PRO A 121 2.75 10.90 8.93
CA PRO A 121 3.69 12.00 8.97
C PRO A 121 3.02 13.32 8.61
N GLU A 122 3.23 14.35 9.43
CA GLU A 122 2.64 15.68 9.23
C GLU A 122 3.06 16.33 7.90
N ASP A 123 4.25 16.00 7.41
CA ASP A 123 4.80 16.50 6.16
C ASP A 123 4.60 15.53 4.97
N LEU A 124 3.72 14.52 5.12
CA LEU A 124 3.49 13.48 4.11
C LEU A 124 3.14 14.09 2.75
N PHE A 125 2.19 15.01 2.72
CA PHE A 125 1.66 15.63 1.50
C PHE A 125 2.27 16.99 1.20
N THR A 126 3.15 17.51 2.06
CA THR A 126 3.84 18.78 1.86
C THR A 126 5.26 18.59 1.32
N SER A 127 6.03 17.64 1.87
CA SER A 127 7.45 17.46 1.57
C SER A 127 7.84 16.03 1.14
N ILE A 128 7.20 15.00 1.72
CA ILE A 128 7.60 13.60 1.51
C ILE A 128 7.09 13.08 0.17
N SER A 129 5.80 13.27 -0.11
CA SER A 129 5.20 12.88 -1.38
C SER A 129 5.84 13.66 -2.51
N LEU A 130 6.22 12.97 -3.59
CA LEU A 130 6.82 13.62 -4.77
C LEU A 130 5.84 13.78 -5.94
N LEU A 131 4.59 13.36 -5.75
CA LEU A 131 3.56 13.39 -6.79
C LEU A 131 2.67 14.62 -6.67
N ASP A 132 2.12 15.04 -7.80
CA ASP A 132 1.07 16.07 -7.87
C ASP A 132 -0.33 15.43 -7.95
N GLU A 133 -0.42 14.11 -8.13
CA GLU A 133 -1.68 13.39 -8.19
C GLU A 133 -1.56 11.99 -7.57
N TYR A 134 -2.55 11.62 -6.78
CA TYR A 134 -2.86 10.24 -6.42
C TYR A 134 -4.24 9.88 -6.99
N LEU A 135 -4.30 8.73 -7.65
CA LEU A 135 -5.57 8.09 -7.91
C LEU A 135 -6.19 7.66 -6.58
N GLU A 136 -5.44 6.94 -5.75
CA GLU A 136 -6.00 6.37 -4.52
C GLU A 136 -4.97 6.29 -3.40
N ILE A 137 -5.40 6.65 -2.20
CA ILE A 137 -4.69 6.35 -0.95
C ILE A 137 -5.67 5.64 -0.01
N ALA A 138 -5.36 4.41 0.36
CA ALA A 138 -6.15 3.62 1.30
C ALA A 138 -5.32 3.33 2.55
N VAL A 139 -5.83 3.74 3.71
CA VAL A 139 -5.25 3.47 5.03
C VAL A 139 -6.32 2.96 6.01
N SER A 140 -7.42 2.44 5.48
CA SER A 140 -8.51 1.87 6.28
C SER A 140 -8.00 0.79 7.25
N TYR A 141 -8.72 0.58 8.35
CA TYR A 141 -8.40 -0.37 9.41
C TYR A 141 -7.08 -0.12 10.16
N ASN A 142 -6.53 1.09 10.05
CA ASN A 142 -5.40 1.52 10.86
C ASN A 142 -5.89 2.38 12.05
N PRO A 143 -5.28 2.29 13.23
CA PRO A 143 -5.63 3.13 14.39
C PRO A 143 -5.22 4.62 14.27
N ILE A 144 -5.20 5.18 13.06
CA ILE A 144 -4.86 6.58 12.74
C ILE A 144 -5.88 7.51 13.40
N ARG A 145 -5.40 8.56 14.08
CA ARG A 145 -6.24 9.52 14.82
C ARG A 145 -6.32 10.88 14.17
N GLU A 146 -5.29 11.25 13.42
CA GLU A 146 -5.08 12.58 12.88
C GLU A 146 -4.54 12.45 11.45
N LEU A 147 -4.97 13.36 10.59
CA LEU A 147 -4.47 13.52 9.23
C LEU A 147 -3.39 14.60 9.19
N PRO A 148 -2.50 14.60 8.18
CA PRO A 148 -1.53 15.69 8.00
C PRO A 148 -2.23 17.04 7.83
N SER A 149 -1.85 18.08 8.58
CA SER A 149 -2.62 19.34 8.64
C SER A 149 -2.74 20.10 7.31
N ALA A 150 -1.85 19.82 6.36
CA ALA A 150 -1.77 20.49 5.06
C ALA A 150 -1.34 19.55 3.92
N ILE A 151 -1.71 19.94 2.71
CA ILE A 151 -1.23 19.38 1.44
C ILE A 151 -0.59 20.49 0.61
N ARG A 152 0.28 20.15 -0.36
CA ARG A 152 0.78 21.16 -1.32
C ARG A 152 -0.33 21.66 -2.22
N ASP A 153 -0.24 22.93 -2.62
CA ASP A 153 -1.05 23.49 -3.69
C ASP A 153 -0.91 22.66 -4.97
N GLY A 154 -2.05 22.24 -5.53
CA GLY A 154 -2.10 21.47 -6.78
C GLY A 154 -1.95 19.96 -6.62
N LEU A 155 -1.69 19.45 -5.40
CA LEU A 155 -1.77 18.01 -5.14
C LEU A 155 -3.24 17.56 -5.17
N LEU A 156 -3.59 16.70 -6.13
CA LEU A 156 -4.91 16.10 -6.23
C LEU A 156 -4.91 14.68 -5.65
N ILE A 157 -5.87 14.37 -4.79
CA ILE A 157 -6.13 12.98 -4.37
C ILE A 157 -7.56 12.65 -4.78
N ASN A 158 -7.76 11.64 -5.63
CA ASN A 158 -9.10 11.32 -6.13
C ASN A 158 -9.90 10.47 -5.12
N TYR A 159 -9.31 9.38 -4.62
CA TYR A 159 -9.96 8.45 -3.70
C TYR A 159 -9.18 8.35 -2.39
N LEU A 160 -9.87 8.59 -1.27
CA LEU A 160 -9.32 8.39 0.09
C LEU A 160 -10.15 7.36 0.83
N SER A 161 -9.50 6.35 1.40
CA SER A 161 -10.17 5.37 2.24
C SER A 161 -9.57 5.37 3.64
N PHE A 162 -10.39 5.76 4.62
CA PHE A 162 -10.06 5.86 6.04
C PHE A 162 -11.03 5.04 6.90
N ASP A 163 -11.82 4.14 6.34
CA ASP A 163 -12.77 3.32 7.09
C ASP A 163 -12.10 2.66 8.29
N HIS A 164 -12.83 2.57 9.40
CA HIS A 164 -12.38 1.92 10.62
C HIS A 164 -11.05 2.47 11.15
N THR A 165 -10.78 3.76 10.89
CA THR A 165 -9.75 4.53 11.60
C THR A 165 -10.33 5.17 12.87
N LYS A 166 -9.51 5.92 13.60
CA LYS A 166 -9.89 6.62 14.83
C LYS A 166 -10.03 8.13 14.63
N LEU A 167 -10.29 8.56 13.39
CA LEU A 167 -10.49 9.96 13.07
C LEU A 167 -11.72 10.52 13.79
N ILE A 168 -11.53 11.69 14.39
CA ILE A 168 -12.59 12.48 15.05
C ILE A 168 -12.81 13.83 14.37
N GLU A 169 -11.93 14.22 13.45
CA GLU A 169 -12.01 15.48 12.71
C GLU A 169 -11.49 15.30 11.28
N LEU A 170 -11.99 16.12 10.36
CA LEU A 170 -11.47 16.29 9.01
C LEU A 170 -10.81 17.65 8.89
N LEU A 171 -9.79 17.74 8.04
CA LEU A 171 -9.05 18.96 7.79
C LEU A 171 -9.58 19.69 6.56
N VAL A 172 -9.32 20.99 6.44
CA VAL A 172 -9.90 21.82 5.37
C VAL A 172 -9.55 21.35 3.96
N TRP A 173 -8.37 20.75 3.77
CA TRP A 173 -7.94 20.27 2.45
C TRP A 173 -8.75 19.06 1.96
N ILE A 174 -9.51 18.41 2.84
CA ILE A 174 -10.42 17.31 2.47
C ILE A 174 -11.48 17.77 1.46
N ASP A 175 -11.82 19.06 1.46
CA ASP A 175 -12.75 19.65 0.48
C ASP A 175 -12.19 19.62 -0.95
N ASP A 176 -10.86 19.50 -1.12
CA ASP A 176 -10.18 19.45 -2.42
C ASP A 176 -10.00 18.01 -2.95
N VAL A 177 -10.53 17.00 -2.24
CA VAL A 177 -10.51 15.60 -2.70
C VAL A 177 -11.40 15.44 -3.93
N GLY A 178 -10.89 14.76 -4.94
CA GLY A 178 -11.46 14.81 -6.28
C GLY A 178 -12.76 14.01 -6.46
N GLN A 179 -12.89 12.84 -5.82
CA GLN A 179 -13.99 11.91 -6.12
C GLN A 179 -14.70 11.39 -4.87
N TRP A 180 -14.00 10.70 -3.97
CA TRP A 180 -14.66 9.98 -2.88
C TRP A 180 -13.80 9.82 -1.63
N ILE A 181 -14.46 9.79 -0.47
CA ILE A 181 -13.85 9.55 0.82
C ILE A 181 -14.67 8.48 1.56
N ASN A 182 -14.04 7.38 1.96
CA ASN A 182 -14.67 6.39 2.81
C ASN A 182 -14.29 6.61 4.28
N LEU A 183 -15.29 6.74 5.15
CA LEU A 183 -15.18 6.99 6.59
C LEU A 183 -16.01 5.99 7.42
N GLY A 184 -16.52 4.93 6.81
CA GLY A 184 -17.36 3.94 7.48
C GLY A 184 -16.69 3.41 8.74
N GLY A 185 -17.40 3.40 9.87
CA GLY A 185 -16.87 2.96 11.15
C GLY A 185 -15.94 3.95 11.88
N CYS A 186 -15.60 5.10 11.29
CA CYS A 186 -14.84 6.15 11.98
C CYS A 186 -15.67 6.83 13.09
N PRO A 187 -15.06 7.22 14.22
CA PRO A 187 -15.74 7.99 15.27
C PRO A 187 -16.39 9.29 14.78
N ILE A 188 -15.76 9.99 13.82
CA ILE A 188 -16.29 11.24 13.26
C ILE A 188 -17.70 11.07 12.65
N CYS A 189 -18.01 9.90 12.10
CA CYS A 189 -19.33 9.64 11.52
C CYS A 189 -20.46 9.57 12.55
N ASN A 190 -20.13 9.47 13.84
CA ASN A 190 -21.08 9.51 14.95
C ASN A 190 -21.15 10.88 15.63
N ASP A 191 -20.32 11.85 15.22
CA ASP A 191 -20.34 13.20 15.75
C ASP A 191 -21.39 14.04 15.02
N THR A 192 -22.40 14.52 15.76
CA THR A 192 -23.49 15.33 15.20
C THR A 192 -23.07 16.75 14.83
N GLU A 193 -21.93 17.21 15.34
CA GLU A 193 -21.38 18.54 15.05
C GLU A 193 -20.32 18.50 13.94
N ALA A 194 -19.88 17.31 13.52
CA ALA A 194 -18.90 17.17 12.45
C ALA A 194 -19.49 17.59 11.10
N VAL A 195 -18.71 18.33 10.32
CA VAL A 195 -19.04 18.69 8.94
C VAL A 195 -18.41 17.63 8.04
N ILE A 196 -19.25 16.78 7.46
CA ILE A 196 -18.85 15.73 6.52
C ILE A 196 -19.19 16.20 5.10
N PRO A 197 -18.23 16.25 4.16
CA PRO A 197 -18.50 16.66 2.79
C PRO A 197 -19.37 15.62 2.06
N GLU A 198 -20.09 16.04 1.00
CA GLU A 198 -21.01 15.16 0.25
C GLU A 198 -20.30 13.95 -0.40
N ILE A 199 -19.03 14.12 -0.75
CA ILE A 199 -18.19 13.06 -1.33
C ILE A 199 -17.71 12.04 -0.28
N ALA A 200 -17.99 12.27 1.00
CA ALA A 200 -17.62 11.35 2.07
C ALA A 200 -18.79 10.45 2.47
N ASP A 201 -18.52 9.15 2.51
CA ASP A 201 -19.47 8.12 2.92
C ASP A 201 -19.16 7.62 4.34
N CYS A 202 -20.15 7.74 5.21
CA CYS A 202 -20.11 7.24 6.58
C CYS A 202 -20.77 5.87 6.75
N ALA A 203 -21.29 5.26 5.67
CA ALA A 203 -21.86 3.93 5.73
C ALA A 203 -20.77 2.88 6.01
N ASP A 204 -20.94 2.15 7.10
CA ASP A 204 -20.15 0.95 7.36
C ASP A 204 -20.79 -0.24 6.64
N TRP A 205 -20.20 -0.63 5.52
CA TRP A 205 -20.68 -1.71 4.67
C TRP A 205 -20.37 -3.11 5.22
N GLY A 206 -19.73 -3.21 6.39
CA GLY A 206 -19.28 -4.49 6.95
C GLY A 206 -18.17 -5.13 6.12
N TRP A 207 -17.41 -4.30 5.41
CA TRP A 207 -16.28 -4.69 4.55
C TRP A 207 -15.19 -5.36 5.39
N ASP A 208 -14.85 -6.62 5.12
CA ASP A 208 -13.79 -7.34 5.84
C ASP A 208 -12.47 -7.19 5.07
N PRO A 209 -11.50 -6.41 5.57
CA PRO A 209 -10.27 -6.15 4.84
C PRO A 209 -9.46 -7.44 4.62
N MET A 210 -9.59 -8.46 5.48
CA MET A 210 -8.91 -9.76 5.29
C MET A 210 -9.41 -10.52 4.07
N VAL A 211 -10.66 -10.32 3.68
CA VAL A 211 -11.30 -11.07 2.58
C VAL A 211 -11.41 -10.20 1.33
N GLU A 212 -11.64 -8.91 1.53
CA GLU A 212 -11.99 -7.91 0.52
C GLU A 212 -10.94 -6.78 0.43
N GLY A 213 -9.72 -7.00 0.92
CA GLY A 213 -8.55 -6.16 0.65
C GLY A 213 -8.29 -6.01 -0.85
N ARG A 214 -7.31 -5.18 -1.23
CA ARG A 214 -7.06 -4.92 -2.66
C ARG A 214 -6.58 -6.16 -3.38
N TYR A 215 -5.82 -7.00 -2.68
CA TYR A 215 -5.58 -8.36 -3.14
C TYR A 215 -6.83 -9.23 -2.93
N PRO A 216 -7.43 -9.82 -3.99
CA PRO A 216 -8.73 -10.49 -3.91
C PRO A 216 -8.61 -11.89 -3.30
N LEU A 217 -8.33 -11.95 -2.00
CA LEU A 217 -7.99 -13.17 -1.29
C LEU A 217 -9.09 -14.23 -1.37
N ALA A 218 -10.35 -13.82 -1.22
CA ALA A 218 -11.51 -14.72 -1.30
C ALA A 218 -11.60 -15.46 -2.65
N LEU A 219 -11.15 -14.81 -3.72
CA LEU A 219 -11.15 -15.37 -5.07
C LEU A 219 -9.91 -16.24 -5.34
N VAL A 220 -8.74 -15.81 -4.86
CA VAL A 220 -7.47 -16.47 -5.21
C VAL A 220 -7.10 -17.62 -4.27
N ALA A 221 -7.34 -17.50 -2.96
CA ALA A 221 -6.92 -18.50 -1.98
C ALA A 221 -7.42 -19.92 -2.30
N PRO A 222 -8.69 -20.16 -2.67
CA PRO A 222 -9.18 -21.50 -3.01
C PRO A 222 -8.47 -22.13 -4.23
N LEU A 223 -7.90 -21.30 -5.12
CA LEU A 223 -7.15 -21.76 -6.29
C LEU A 223 -5.70 -22.17 -5.96
N ARG A 224 -5.23 -21.89 -4.74
CA ARG A 224 -3.86 -22.18 -4.26
C ARG A 224 -3.83 -23.29 -3.21
N GLU A 225 -4.98 -23.64 -2.62
CA GLU A 225 -5.12 -24.72 -1.62
C GLU A 225 -5.03 -26.14 -2.22
N ASN A 226 -5.07 -26.27 -3.55
CA ASN A 226 -5.05 -27.56 -4.26
C ASN A 226 -3.69 -27.93 -4.87
N GLU A 227 -2.60 -27.25 -4.49
CA GLU A 227 -1.22 -27.56 -4.93
C GLU A 227 -0.37 -28.20 -3.82
#